data_AF-A0A834EGU7-F1
#
_entry.id   AF-A0A834EGU7-F1
#
_cell.length_a   1.000
_cell.length_b   1.000
_cell.length_c   1.000
_cell.angle_alpha   90.00
_cell.angle_beta   90.00
_cell.angle_gamma   90.00
#
_symmetry.space_group_name_H-M   'P 1'
#
loop_
_entity.id
_entity.type
_entity.pdbx_description
1 polymer ?
#
loop_
_entity_poly.entity_id
_entity_poly.type
_entity_poly.pdbx_seq_one_letter_code
_entity_poly.pdbx_strand_id
1 'polypeptide(L)'
;MAENGDEKMAALEAKICHQIEYYFGDFNLPRDKFLKEQIKLDEGWVPLEIMIKFNRLNRLTTDFNVIVEALSKSKAELMEISEDKTKIRRSPNKPLPEVTDEYKNDVKNRSVYIKGFPTDATLDDIKEWLEDKGQVLNIQMRRTLHKTFKGRLLCKKK
;
A
#
# COMPACT_ATOMS: atom_id res chain seq x y z
N MET A 1 15.00 -11.69 28.20
CA MET A 1 15.53 -11.54 26.83
C MET A 1 14.50 -11.90 25.73
N ALA A 2 13.20 -11.97 26.04
CA ALA A 2 12.16 -12.32 25.05
C ALA A 2 11.53 -11.09 24.34
N GLU A 3 11.67 -9.89 24.88
CA GLU A 3 10.94 -8.70 24.42
C GLU A 3 11.32 -8.22 23.00
N ASN A 4 12.54 -8.47 22.54
CA ASN A 4 12.99 -8.02 21.21
C ASN A 4 12.42 -8.81 20.02
N GLY A 5 11.84 -10.00 20.26
CA GLY A 5 11.26 -10.84 19.20
C GLY A 5 9.86 -10.37 18.80
N ASP A 6 9.02 -10.10 19.81
CA ASP A 6 7.63 -9.72 19.62
C ASP A 6 7.48 -8.33 19.01
N GLU A 7 8.33 -7.37 19.40
CA GLU A 7 8.33 -6.02 18.81
C GLU A 7 8.69 -6.04 17.32
N LYS A 8 9.64 -6.89 16.91
CA LYS A 8 10.02 -7.03 15.50
C LYS A 8 8.89 -7.65 14.69
N MET A 9 8.17 -8.61 15.26
CA MET A 9 7.01 -9.22 14.62
C MET A 9 5.87 -8.21 14.47
N ALA A 10 5.55 -7.45 15.51
CA ALA A 10 4.53 -6.39 15.42
C ALA A 10 4.88 -5.32 14.38
N ALA A 11 6.15 -4.92 14.29
CA ALA A 11 6.61 -3.98 13.26
C ALA A 11 6.51 -4.55 11.85
N LEU A 12 6.76 -5.86 11.68
CA LEU A 12 6.58 -6.55 10.39
C LEU A 12 5.11 -6.63 10.00
N GLU A 13 4.23 -7.04 10.91
CA GLU A 13 2.78 -7.09 10.71
C GLU A 13 2.24 -5.71 10.30
N ALA A 14 2.64 -4.64 10.98
CA ALA A 14 2.24 -3.29 10.64
C ALA A 14 2.70 -2.89 9.21
N LYS A 15 3.91 -3.28 8.79
CA LYS A 15 4.39 -3.04 7.42
C LYS A 15 3.57 -3.82 6.38
N ILE A 16 3.16 -5.05 6.70
CA ILE A 16 2.31 -5.88 5.85
C ILE A 16 0.93 -5.24 5.68
N CYS A 17 0.28 -4.84 6.78
CA CYS A 17 -1.02 -4.16 6.75
C CYS A 17 -0.97 -2.93 5.85
N HIS A 18 -0.03 -2.02 6.11
CA HIS A 18 0.11 -0.79 5.32
C HIS A 18 0.38 -1.07 3.84
N GLN A 19 1.14 -2.12 3.52
CA GLN A 19 1.47 -2.45 2.13
C GLN A 19 0.26 -3.02 1.38
N ILE A 20 -0.56 -3.86 2.02
CA ILE A 20 -1.78 -4.41 1.44
C ILE A 20 -2.86 -3.33 1.33
N GLU A 21 -3.08 -2.56 2.40
CA GLU A 21 -4.01 -1.43 2.39
C GLU A 21 -3.65 -0.40 1.33
N TYR A 22 -2.36 -0.15 1.09
CA TYR A 22 -1.94 0.70 -0.01
C TYR A 22 -2.34 0.13 -1.38
N TYR A 23 -2.21 -1.18 -1.59
CA TYR A 23 -2.57 -1.81 -2.87
C TYR A 23 -4.07 -1.70 -3.16
N PHE A 24 -4.90 -1.96 -2.16
CA PHE A 24 -6.36 -1.87 -2.25
C PHE A 24 -6.89 -0.45 -2.00
N GLY A 25 -6.02 0.50 -1.64
CA GLY A 25 -6.39 1.88 -1.32
C GLY A 25 -6.78 2.71 -2.54
N ASP A 26 -7.38 3.86 -2.28
CA ASP A 26 -8.05 4.72 -3.27
C ASP A 26 -7.12 5.28 -4.35
N PHE A 27 -5.81 5.30 -4.09
CA PHE A 27 -4.83 5.81 -5.04
C PHE A 27 -4.23 4.75 -5.95
N ASN A 28 -4.04 3.53 -5.43
CA ASN A 28 -3.43 2.44 -6.19
C ASN A 28 -4.48 1.67 -6.98
N LEU A 29 -5.57 1.26 -6.33
CA LEU A 29 -6.55 0.35 -6.91
C LEU A 29 -7.17 0.87 -8.24
N PRO A 30 -7.56 2.16 -8.39
CA PRO A 30 -8.03 2.68 -9.67
C PRO A 30 -6.97 2.74 -10.78
N ARG A 31 -5.68 2.64 -10.46
CA ARG A 31 -4.57 2.69 -11.43
C ARG A 31 -4.01 1.31 -11.74
N ASP A 32 -4.07 0.38 -10.80
CA ASP A 32 -3.53 -0.96 -10.92
C ASP A 32 -4.43 -1.85 -11.78
N LYS A 33 -4.04 -2.08 -13.03
CA LYS A 33 -4.82 -2.90 -13.98
C LYS A 33 -4.90 -4.35 -13.53
N PHE A 34 -3.77 -4.90 -13.07
CA PHE A 34 -3.69 -6.29 -12.66
C PHE A 34 -4.60 -6.56 -11.47
N LEU A 35 -4.53 -5.72 -10.42
CA LEU A 35 -5.37 -5.90 -9.24
C LEU A 35 -6.87 -5.74 -9.58
N LYS A 36 -7.22 -4.79 -10.46
CA LYS A 36 -8.60 -4.62 -10.94
C LYS A 36 -9.13 -5.82 -11.74
N GLU A 37 -8.27 -6.48 -12.51
CA GLU A 37 -8.64 -7.70 -13.22
C GLU A 37 -8.92 -8.83 -12.22
N GLN A 38 -8.05 -9.01 -11.22
CA GLN A 38 -8.22 -10.05 -10.19
C GLN A 38 -9.51 -9.88 -9.37
N ILE A 39 -9.81 -8.65 -8.93
CA ILE A 39 -11.02 -8.33 -8.15
C ILE A 39 -12.31 -8.63 -8.95
N LYS A 40 -12.28 -8.57 -10.29
CA LYS A 40 -13.46 -8.88 -11.11
C LYS A 40 -13.72 -10.37 -11.28
N LEU A 41 -12.76 -11.23 -10.97
CA LEU A 41 -12.88 -12.67 -11.19
C LEU A 41 -13.77 -13.35 -10.15
N ASP A 42 -13.73 -12.89 -8.90
CA ASP A 42 -14.32 -13.59 -7.76
C ASP A 42 -14.93 -12.61 -6.74
N GLU A 43 -15.87 -11.76 -7.16
CA GLU A 43 -16.59 -10.82 -6.27
C GLU A 43 -15.68 -9.94 -5.37
N GLY A 44 -14.50 -9.60 -5.88
CA GLY A 44 -13.49 -8.81 -5.18
C GLY A 44 -12.48 -9.61 -4.36
N TRP A 45 -12.65 -10.93 -4.22
CA TRP A 45 -11.70 -11.82 -3.58
C TRP A 45 -10.44 -11.97 -4.43
N VAL A 46 -9.29 -11.81 -3.78
CA VAL A 46 -7.97 -12.01 -4.37
C VAL A 46 -7.25 -13.08 -3.54
N PRO A 47 -6.85 -14.21 -4.15
CA PRO A 47 -6.07 -15.24 -3.47
C PRO A 47 -4.74 -14.71 -2.93
N LEU A 48 -4.34 -15.16 -1.75
CA LEU A 48 -3.06 -14.81 -1.13
C LEU A 48 -1.87 -15.23 -2.00
N GLU A 49 -2.00 -16.32 -2.77
CA GLU A 49 -1.03 -16.75 -3.78
C GLU A 49 -0.72 -15.67 -4.83
N ILE A 50 -1.71 -14.84 -5.17
CA ILE A 50 -1.54 -13.73 -6.09
C ILE A 50 -0.90 -12.56 -5.36
N MET A 51 -1.28 -12.32 -4.10
CA MET A 51 -0.74 -11.24 -3.28
C MET A 51 0.77 -11.41 -3.03
N ILE A 52 1.25 -12.63 -2.77
CA ILE A 52 2.69 -12.88 -2.58
C ILE A 52 3.52 -12.70 -3.86
N LYS A 53 2.91 -12.58 -5.04
CA LYS A 53 3.63 -12.22 -6.28
C LYS A 53 3.97 -10.73 -6.35
N PHE A 54 3.38 -9.90 -5.49
CA PHE A 54 3.71 -8.48 -5.43
C PHE A 54 5.07 -8.29 -4.77
N ASN A 55 6.02 -7.76 -5.54
CA ASN A 55 7.43 -7.64 -5.14
C ASN A 55 7.67 -7.03 -3.74
N ARG A 56 6.87 -6.05 -3.30
CA ARG A 56 7.07 -5.44 -1.97
C ARG A 56 6.49 -6.28 -0.85
N LEU A 57 5.35 -6.94 -1.07
CA LEU A 57 4.77 -7.83 -0.08
C LEU A 57 5.63 -9.09 0.08
N ASN A 58 6.07 -9.68 -1.05
CA ASN A 58 6.96 -10.84 -1.08
C ASN A 58 8.25 -10.62 -0.25
N ARG A 59 8.85 -9.44 -0.36
CA ARG A 59 10.04 -9.06 0.42
C ARG A 59 9.80 -8.96 1.92
N LEU A 60 8.56 -8.75 2.36
CA LEU A 60 8.20 -8.71 3.78
C LEU A 60 7.91 -10.12 4.28
N THR A 61 7.07 -10.86 3.56
CA THR A 61 6.72 -12.24 3.89
C THR A 61 6.09 -12.95 2.69
N THR A 62 6.24 -14.27 2.67
CA THR A 62 5.50 -15.18 1.80
C THR A 62 4.53 -16.07 2.58
N ASP A 63 4.51 -15.96 3.90
CA ASP A 63 3.70 -16.80 4.78
C ASP A 63 2.27 -16.28 4.89
N PHE A 64 1.31 -17.09 4.44
CA PHE A 64 -0.10 -16.72 4.44
C PHE A 64 -0.64 -16.47 5.85
N ASN A 65 -0.20 -17.26 6.83
CA ASN A 65 -0.61 -17.10 8.23
C ASN A 65 -0.21 -15.72 8.78
N VAL A 66 1.02 -15.27 8.49
CA VAL A 66 1.51 -13.96 8.95
C VAL A 66 0.73 -12.83 8.28
N ILE A 67 0.38 -12.97 7.00
CA ILE A 67 -0.44 -11.99 6.29
C ILE A 67 -1.84 -11.90 6.90
N VAL A 68 -2.49 -13.04 7.15
CA VAL A 68 -3.82 -13.11 7.73
C VAL A 68 -3.85 -12.56 9.15
N GLU A 69 -2.84 -12.90 9.97
CA GLU A 69 -2.72 -12.40 11.33
C GLU A 69 -2.44 -10.88 11.37
N ALA A 70 -1.59 -10.38 10.47
CA ALA A 70 -1.38 -8.94 10.35
C ALA A 70 -2.70 -8.23 10.00
N LEU A 71 -3.41 -8.71 8.99
CA LEU A 71 -4.67 -8.11 8.55
C LEU A 71 -5.77 -8.17 9.62
N SER A 72 -5.83 -9.24 10.42
CA SER A 72 -6.81 -9.34 11.51
C SER A 72 -6.55 -8.35 12.65
N LYS A 73 -5.30 -7.94 12.85
CA LYS A 73 -4.89 -6.90 13.80
C LYS A 73 -4.99 -5.48 13.22
N SER A 74 -5.35 -5.31 11.94
CA SER A 74 -5.40 -3.98 11.32
C SER A 74 -6.51 -3.11 11.91
N LYS A 75 -6.14 -1.89 12.28
CA LYS A 75 -7.08 -0.85 12.75
C LYS A 75 -7.84 -0.16 11.62
N ALA A 76 -7.41 -0.34 10.37
CA ALA A 76 -8.00 0.38 9.24
C ALA A 76 -9.31 -0.26 8.76
N GLU A 77 -9.57 -1.53 9.11
CA GLU A 77 -10.75 -2.32 8.71
C GLU A 77 -11.09 -2.14 7.21
N LEU A 78 -10.05 -2.04 6.38
CA LEU A 78 -10.20 -1.84 4.93
C LEU A 78 -10.33 -3.18 4.21
N MET A 79 -9.74 -4.22 4.78
CA MET A 79 -9.63 -5.55 4.19
C MET A 79 -10.50 -6.54 4.95
N GLU A 80 -11.15 -7.42 4.21
CA GLU A 80 -11.84 -8.61 4.71
C GLU A 80 -11.03 -9.85 4.33
N ILE A 81 -11.04 -10.83 5.23
CA ILE A 81 -10.37 -12.13 5.08
C ILE A 81 -11.46 -13.17 4.88
N SER A 82 -11.25 -14.10 3.95
CA SER A 82 -12.19 -15.19 3.70
C SER A 82 -12.21 -16.17 4.88
N GLU A 83 -13.31 -16.92 5.03
CA GLU A 83 -13.46 -17.90 6.13
C GLU A 83 -12.38 -18.99 6.11
N ASP A 84 -11.98 -19.41 4.90
CA ASP A 84 -10.91 -20.37 4.66
C ASP A 84 -9.50 -19.76 4.79
N LYS A 85 -9.39 -18.44 5.02
CA LYS A 85 -8.14 -17.68 5.17
C LYS A 85 -7.20 -17.77 3.96
N THR A 86 -7.71 -18.11 2.77
CA THR A 86 -6.92 -18.24 1.54
C THR A 86 -7.01 -17.00 0.64
N LYS A 87 -8.03 -16.15 0.84
CA LYS A 87 -8.30 -14.97 0.02
C LYS A 87 -8.54 -13.74 0.88
N ILE A 88 -8.28 -12.58 0.28
CA ILE A 88 -8.55 -11.27 0.90
C ILE A 88 -9.27 -10.37 -0.10
N ARG A 89 -10.12 -9.47 0.39
CA ARG A 89 -10.78 -8.46 -0.44
C ARG A 89 -10.84 -7.12 0.27
N ARG A 90 -11.01 -6.04 -0.50
CA ARG A 90 -11.42 -4.76 0.10
C ARG A 90 -12.86 -4.87 0.57
N SER A 91 -13.16 -4.38 1.78
CA SER A 91 -14.51 -4.43 2.34
C SER A 91 -15.49 -3.68 1.42
N PRO A 92 -16.63 -4.29 1.04
CA PRO A 92 -17.65 -3.63 0.23
C PRO A 92 -18.26 -2.40 0.93
N ASN A 93 -18.15 -2.31 2.26
CA ASN A 93 -18.58 -1.15 3.05
C ASN A 93 -17.71 0.09 2.82
N LYS A 94 -16.52 -0.08 2.24
CA LYS A 94 -15.61 1.03 1.89
C LYS A 94 -15.40 1.06 0.38
N PRO A 95 -16.41 1.42 -0.43
CA PRO A 95 -16.25 1.49 -1.88
C PRO A 95 -15.18 2.51 -2.27
N LEU A 96 -14.67 2.38 -3.49
CA LEU A 96 -13.78 3.40 -4.04
C LEU A 96 -14.52 4.74 -4.15
N PRO A 97 -13.86 5.86 -3.80
CA PRO A 97 -14.46 7.18 -4.01
C PRO A 97 -14.69 7.40 -5.50
N GLU A 98 -15.84 7.99 -5.82
CA GLU A 98 -16.17 8.36 -7.19
C GLU A 98 -15.20 9.44 -7.69
N VAL A 99 -14.70 9.30 -8.92
CA VAL A 99 -13.66 10.18 -9.46
C VAL A 99 -14.30 11.44 -10.05
N THR A 100 -15.02 12.19 -9.20
CA THR A 100 -15.60 13.49 -9.54
C THR A 100 -14.52 14.57 -9.69
N ASP A 101 -14.84 15.70 -10.31
CA ASP A 101 -13.88 16.80 -10.45
C ASP A 101 -13.53 17.44 -9.10
N GLU A 102 -14.47 17.43 -8.15
CA GLU A 102 -14.24 17.83 -6.75
C GLU A 102 -13.21 16.92 -6.08
N TYR A 103 -13.35 15.60 -6.21
CA TYR A 103 -12.37 14.64 -5.67
C TYR A 103 -10.99 14.84 -6.30
N LYS A 104 -10.92 15.07 -7.62
CA LYS A 104 -9.64 15.37 -8.30
C LYS A 104 -9.02 16.66 -7.77
N ASN A 105 -9.82 17.68 -7.54
CA ASN A 105 -9.35 18.98 -7.06
C ASN A 105 -8.86 18.89 -5.61
N ASP A 106 -9.62 18.21 -4.74
CA ASP A 106 -9.19 17.89 -3.37
C ASP A 106 -7.84 17.19 -3.39
N VAL A 107 -7.74 16.06 -4.09
CA VAL A 107 -6.50 15.29 -4.21
C VAL A 107 -5.33 16.14 -4.73
N LYS A 108 -5.60 17.08 -5.65
CA LYS A 108 -4.59 18.02 -6.18
C LYS A 108 -4.14 19.03 -5.11
N ASN A 109 -5.05 19.55 -4.30
CA ASN A 109 -4.74 20.51 -3.23
C ASN A 109 -3.88 19.92 -2.11
N ARG A 110 -4.06 18.62 -1.80
CA ARG A 110 -3.20 17.87 -0.85
C ARG A 110 -2.04 17.12 -1.51
N SER A 111 -1.79 17.36 -2.80
CA SER A 111 -0.61 16.86 -3.50
C SER A 111 0.56 17.83 -3.36
N VAL A 112 1.70 17.34 -2.88
CA VAL A 112 2.92 18.12 -2.71
C VAL A 112 4.01 17.62 -3.65
N TYR A 113 4.65 18.54 -4.36
CA TYR A 113 5.80 18.26 -5.19
C TYR A 113 7.08 18.51 -4.40
N ILE A 114 7.99 17.53 -4.39
CA ILE A 114 9.26 17.62 -3.66
C ILE A 114 10.41 17.31 -4.62
N LYS A 115 11.43 18.17 -4.62
CA LYS A 115 12.66 18.06 -5.40
C LYS A 115 13.85 18.20 -4.47
N GLY A 116 14.93 17.46 -4.73
CA GLY A 116 16.19 17.58 -4.00
C GLY A 116 16.71 16.26 -3.42
N PHE A 117 16.01 15.15 -3.65
CA PHE A 117 16.52 13.83 -3.28
C PHE A 117 17.68 13.42 -4.21
N PRO A 118 18.67 12.69 -3.68
CA PRO A 118 19.73 12.15 -4.50
C PRO A 118 19.16 11.07 -5.45
N THR A 119 19.84 10.82 -6.58
CA THR A 119 19.29 9.98 -7.66
C THR A 119 19.31 8.48 -7.34
N ASP A 120 20.09 8.09 -6.34
CA ASP A 120 20.18 6.77 -5.74
C ASP A 120 19.19 6.54 -4.59
N ALA A 121 18.50 7.60 -4.11
CA ALA A 121 17.49 7.47 -3.06
C ALA A 121 16.43 6.43 -3.41
N THR A 122 16.18 5.55 -2.45
CA THR A 122 15.18 4.50 -2.54
C THR A 122 13.82 5.00 -2.06
N LEU A 123 12.78 4.21 -2.30
CA LEU A 123 11.45 4.52 -1.79
C LEU A 123 11.40 4.43 -0.26
N ASP A 124 12.24 3.60 0.34
CA ASP A 124 12.28 3.38 1.78
C ASP A 124 12.95 4.59 2.46
N ASP A 125 14.06 5.11 1.90
CA ASP A 125 14.69 6.37 2.37
C ASP A 125 13.70 7.55 2.33
N ILE A 126 12.90 7.62 1.26
CA ILE A 126 11.87 8.65 1.11
C ILE A 126 10.74 8.49 2.13
N LYS A 127 10.34 7.24 2.42
CA LYS A 127 9.29 6.96 3.41
C LYS A 127 9.76 7.38 4.81
N GLU A 128 10.98 7.02 5.18
CA GLU A 128 11.60 7.40 6.45
C GLU A 128 11.68 8.92 6.59
N TRP A 129 12.12 9.62 5.54
CA TRP A 129 12.15 11.09 5.54
C TRP A 129 10.76 11.75 5.61
N LEU A 130 9.69 11.05 5.21
CA LEU A 130 8.32 11.57 5.25
C LEU A 130 7.59 11.22 6.55
N GLU A 131 8.12 10.31 7.36
CA GLU A 131 7.46 9.79 8.56
C GLU A 131 7.17 10.89 9.60
N ASP A 132 8.09 11.85 9.77
CA ASP A 132 7.94 13.00 10.67
C ASP A 132 7.12 14.16 10.09
N LYS A 133 6.78 14.13 8.79
CA LYS A 133 6.19 15.27 8.05
C LYS A 133 4.69 15.17 7.83
N GLY A 134 4.07 14.17 8.46
CA GLY A 134 2.63 13.91 8.45
C GLY A 134 2.24 12.67 7.64
N GLN A 135 0.97 12.28 7.73
CA GLN A 135 0.48 11.05 7.11
C GLN A 135 0.45 11.17 5.57
N VAL A 136 1.23 10.31 4.90
CA VAL A 136 1.32 10.24 3.44
C VAL A 136 0.53 9.04 2.93
N LEU A 137 -0.40 9.28 2.00
CA LEU A 137 -1.23 8.23 1.39
C LEU A 137 -0.62 7.65 0.11
N ASN A 138 0.16 8.46 -0.61
CA ASN A 138 0.79 8.03 -1.86
C ASN A 138 2.11 8.73 -2.10
N ILE A 139 3.12 7.97 -2.56
CA ILE A 139 4.42 8.50 -2.98
C ILE A 139 4.65 8.05 -4.42
N GLN A 140 4.76 9.03 -5.33
CA GLN A 140 5.08 8.79 -6.73
C GLN A 140 6.47 9.35 -7.06
N MET A 141 7.46 8.47 -7.07
CA MET A 141 8.82 8.80 -7.54
C MET A 141 8.81 9.06 -9.05
N ARG A 142 9.32 10.21 -9.48
CA ARG A 142 9.43 10.56 -10.90
C ARG A 142 10.69 9.94 -11.48
N ARG A 143 10.52 9.10 -12.50
CA ARG A 143 11.62 8.42 -13.20
C ARG A 143 11.77 8.92 -14.64
N THR A 144 12.94 8.70 -15.23
CA THR A 144 13.21 8.85 -16.66
C THR A 144 12.60 7.69 -17.45
N LEU A 145 12.63 7.77 -18.78
CA LEU A 145 12.26 6.65 -19.64
C LEU A 145 13.12 5.41 -19.38
N HIS A 146 14.38 5.61 -19.01
CA HIS A 146 15.33 4.56 -18.60
C HIS A 146 15.14 4.09 -17.14
N LYS A 147 13.99 4.39 -16.51
CA LYS A 147 13.65 4.02 -15.12
C LYS A 147 14.56 4.59 -14.03
N THR A 148 15.49 5.47 -14.35
CA THR A 148 16.35 6.19 -13.40
C THR A 148 15.54 7.22 -12.62
N PHE A 149 15.74 7.32 -11.30
CA PHE A 149 15.06 8.31 -10.47
C PHE A 149 15.57 9.73 -10.75
N LYS A 150 14.67 10.71 -10.86
CA LYS A 150 14.99 12.11 -11.21
C LYS A 150 15.24 13.02 -9.98
N GLY A 151 15.40 12.44 -8.79
CA GLY A 151 15.55 13.21 -7.54
C GLY A 151 14.30 13.99 -7.12
N ARG A 152 13.12 13.57 -7.62
CA ARG A 152 11.85 14.30 -7.53
C ARG A 152 10.68 13.36 -7.34
N LEU A 153 9.73 13.76 -6.50
CA LEU A 153 8.54 12.99 -6.22
C LEU A 153 7.31 13.86 -6.08
N LEU A 154 6.15 13.23 -6.26
CA LEU A 154 4.85 13.80 -5.91
C LEU A 154 4.30 12.94 -4.77
N CYS A 155 4.02 13.54 -3.62
CA CYS A 155 3.35 12.86 -2.52
C CYS A 155 1.94 13.41 -2.32
N LYS A 156 1.03 12.54 -1.88
CA LYS A 156 -0.35 12.92 -1.51
C LYS A 156 -0.48 12.77 -0.01
N LYS A 157 -0.75 13.88 0.68
CA LYS A 157 -1.00 13.87 2.13
C LYS A 157 -2.44 13.42 2.40
N LYS A 158 -2.69 12.92 3.61
CA LYS A 158 -4.03 12.55 4.04
C LYS A 158 -4.91 13.78 4.16
#